data_AF-A0A2J6MNH2-F1
#
_entry.id   AF-A0A2J6MNH2-F1
#
_cell.length_a   1.000
_cell.length_b   1.000
_cell.length_c   1.000
_cell.angle_alpha   90.00
_cell.angle_beta   90.00
_cell.angle_gamma   90.00
#
_symmetry.space_group_name_H-M   'P 1'
#
loop_
_entity.id
_entity.type
_entity.pdbx_description
1 polymer ?
#
loop_
_entity_poly.entity_id
_entity_poly.type
_entity_poly.pdbx_seq_one_letter_code
_entity_poly.pdbx_strand_id
1 'polypeptide(L)'
;MSENKPDTESPDTSRPASGAAPGTPSGDAGPAHPADDVPVPTSAHGASGLPADAGAAQRAATDAPASASALTPENPPPRGDEAAEARAEAAQTVARQEAEAEKAAGGGAQSGGEAAKAADAQEAAAAAAGGVGVGSMGEASSVPPGFGQPPDFTAQNPPPPGSLPPNPPRYLRPGDSAWSVFGRIVAARARQLFDRAGRRITQRTLRIGVSARIFHPEPGALGLRGKTLQYLEESIAHWVMSRDVIVFMIPTVGHQGMLHPSNIRLRDYAKHLDGLLLQGGADVSPQTYAEASARPEWPGDRVRDMYELELLHEFVESGKPVLGVCRGCQLINVAFGGTLYQDIATDVPTAGVHVNEQYDQHRHAIQFPEGSTFASLFAGQRKAIVNSIHHQAVKNLGRDLSIEAVSAGDGLVEAVRHRRSPFVVGVQWHPEFHRAGGPELLDCTPLLDTFLRSARETRF
;
A
#
# COMPACT_ATOMS: atom_id res chain seq x y z
N MET A 1 10.14 62.70 15.88
CA MET A 1 10.54 62.31 17.24
C MET A 1 11.21 60.95 17.09
N SER A 2 12.50 60.86 16.74
CA SER A 2 13.68 61.49 17.39
C SER A 2 13.76 61.09 18.87
N GLU A 3 14.86 60.59 19.44
CA GLU A 3 16.19 60.16 18.96
C GLU A 3 16.93 59.47 20.14
N ASN A 4 18.09 58.79 20.05
CA ASN A 4 19.07 58.54 18.97
C ASN A 4 19.82 57.19 19.22
N LYS A 5 20.80 56.83 18.37
CA LYS A 5 21.94 55.93 18.69
C LYS A 5 23.22 56.80 18.84
N PRO A 6 24.39 56.28 19.25
CA PRO A 6 25.33 55.78 18.24
C PRO A 6 26.20 54.58 18.65
N ASP A 7 26.80 53.94 17.64
CA ASP A 7 27.90 52.97 17.76
C ASP A 7 29.27 53.66 17.87
N THR A 8 30.29 52.92 18.29
CA THR A 8 31.68 53.11 17.83
C THR A 8 32.46 51.79 17.89
N GLU A 9 33.12 51.42 16.78
CA GLU A 9 34.00 50.25 16.64
C GLU A 9 35.48 50.68 16.52
N SER A 10 36.39 49.86 17.10
CA SER A 10 37.73 49.50 16.57
C SER A 10 38.79 50.63 16.36
N PRO A 11 40.07 50.36 15.98
CA PRO A 11 40.81 49.08 15.85
C PRO A 11 42.22 49.04 16.54
N ASP A 12 42.87 47.86 16.49
CA ASP A 12 44.21 47.65 15.85
C ASP A 12 45.39 46.95 16.58
N THR A 13 46.11 46.15 15.77
CA THR A 13 47.46 45.54 15.80
C THR A 13 48.27 45.29 17.10
N SER A 14 48.75 44.04 17.25
CA SER A 14 50.17 43.70 16.92
C SER A 14 50.52 42.20 17.12
N ARG A 15 51.55 41.73 16.39
CA ARG A 15 52.10 40.34 16.32
C ARG A 15 53.63 40.42 16.53
N PRO A 16 54.28 39.43 17.17
CA PRO A 16 55.24 38.52 16.48
C PRO A 16 55.10 37.06 16.99
N ALA A 17 55.57 35.94 16.38
CA ALA A 17 56.45 35.58 15.25
C ALA A 17 57.81 34.93 15.64
N SER A 18 58.18 33.84 14.93
CA SER A 18 59.42 32.98 15.00
C SER A 18 59.60 32.13 16.27
N GLY A 19 60.26 30.95 16.27
CA GLY A 19 60.95 30.09 15.28
C GLY A 19 61.54 28.87 16.03
N ALA A 20 62.23 27.83 15.49
CA ALA A 20 62.55 27.37 14.13
C ALA A 20 62.99 25.87 14.20
N ALA A 21 63.27 25.22 13.05
CA ALA A 21 63.80 23.83 12.93
C ALA A 21 65.37 23.80 13.06
N PRO A 22 66.21 22.83 12.58
CA PRO A 22 66.07 21.89 11.42
C PRO A 22 66.68 20.46 11.58
N GLY A 23 66.70 19.66 10.49
CA GLY A 23 67.57 18.46 10.37
C GLY A 23 67.30 17.49 9.20
N THR A 24 68.00 17.62 8.08
CA THR A 24 68.25 16.59 7.03
C THR A 24 69.75 16.63 6.65
N PRO A 25 70.32 15.63 5.94
CA PRO A 25 70.53 15.81 4.48
C PRO A 25 70.60 14.52 3.60
N SER A 26 70.44 14.71 2.27
CA SER A 26 71.06 14.01 1.07
C SER A 26 71.28 12.47 1.03
N GLY A 27 71.12 11.74 -0.08
CA GLY A 27 70.85 12.03 -1.52
C GLY A 27 70.24 10.76 -2.20
N ASP A 28 70.41 10.42 -3.49
CA ASP A 28 71.09 11.02 -4.66
C ASP A 28 70.52 10.39 -5.99
N ALA A 29 71.13 10.61 -7.17
CA ALA A 29 70.53 10.34 -8.51
C ALA A 29 71.19 9.25 -9.40
N GLY A 30 70.47 8.73 -10.42
CA GLY A 30 71.09 8.19 -11.65
C GLY A 30 70.31 7.09 -12.42
N PRO A 31 70.36 7.01 -13.79
CA PRO A 31 69.40 6.20 -14.58
C PRO A 31 70.01 5.09 -15.48
N ALA A 32 69.14 4.28 -16.12
CA ALA A 32 69.19 3.77 -17.53
C ALA A 32 68.82 2.27 -17.76
N HIS A 33 68.22 2.04 -18.94
CA HIS A 33 67.83 0.79 -19.63
C HIS A 33 69.06 -0.04 -20.14
N PRO A 34 68.95 -1.33 -20.61
CA PRO A 34 68.00 -1.81 -21.64
C PRO A 34 67.47 -3.26 -21.52
N ALA A 35 66.90 -3.75 -22.64
CA ALA A 35 66.11 -4.96 -22.81
C ALA A 35 66.92 -6.23 -23.19
N ASP A 36 66.24 -7.38 -23.16
CA ASP A 36 66.42 -8.63 -23.94
C ASP A 36 65.45 -9.68 -23.32
N ASP A 37 64.92 -10.71 -23.98
CA ASP A 37 64.53 -10.94 -25.39
C ASP A 37 63.44 -12.06 -25.39
N VAL A 38 62.69 -12.25 -26.47
CA VAL A 38 61.55 -13.20 -26.56
C VAL A 38 62.02 -14.55 -27.14
N PRO A 39 61.40 -15.70 -26.78
CA PRO A 39 60.66 -16.40 -27.83
C PRO A 39 59.32 -17.02 -27.39
N VAL A 40 58.35 -16.86 -28.29
CA VAL A 40 57.06 -17.55 -28.37
C VAL A 40 57.25 -19.02 -28.80
N PRO A 41 56.29 -19.91 -28.50
CA PRO A 41 55.88 -20.86 -29.54
C PRO A 41 54.37 -20.79 -29.85
N THR A 42 54.10 -20.59 -31.14
CA THR A 42 52.87 -20.99 -31.84
C THR A 42 52.83 -22.53 -31.93
N SER A 43 51.73 -23.26 -32.20
CA SER A 43 50.52 -22.95 -32.98
C SER A 43 49.42 -24.03 -32.81
N ALA A 44 48.16 -23.59 -32.87
CA ALA A 44 47.04 -24.15 -33.65
C ALA A 44 46.34 -25.51 -33.33
N HIS A 45 45.03 -25.48 -33.66
CA HIS A 45 44.07 -26.55 -33.98
C HIS A 45 43.41 -27.39 -32.86
N GLY A 46 42.07 -27.46 -32.93
CA GLY A 46 41.23 -28.44 -32.22
C GLY A 46 39.85 -27.89 -31.86
N ALA A 47 38.83 -28.17 -32.68
CA ALA A 47 37.46 -27.68 -32.45
C ALA A 47 36.53 -28.76 -31.86
N SER A 48 35.92 -28.46 -30.71
CA SER A 48 34.63 -28.95 -30.19
C SER A 48 34.40 -28.29 -28.83
N GLY A 49 33.24 -27.76 -28.44
CA GLY A 49 31.90 -27.90 -29.01
C GLY A 49 30.97 -28.49 -27.96
N LEU A 50 30.45 -27.65 -27.06
CA LEU A 50 29.21 -27.81 -26.26
C LEU A 50 28.87 -26.44 -25.62
N PRO A 51 27.60 -26.04 -25.51
CA PRO A 51 27.23 -24.69 -25.09
C PRO A 51 27.23 -24.50 -23.58
N ALA A 52 27.63 -23.31 -23.12
CA ALA A 52 27.32 -22.84 -21.77
C ALA A 52 25.85 -22.40 -21.73
N ASP A 53 25.09 -22.94 -20.78
CA ASP A 53 23.66 -22.65 -20.63
C ASP A 53 23.45 -21.27 -20.00
N ALA A 54 23.38 -20.25 -20.87
CA ALA A 54 23.21 -18.86 -20.48
C ALA A 54 21.74 -18.52 -20.21
N GLY A 55 21.19 -19.09 -19.13
CA GLY A 55 19.86 -18.79 -18.59
C GLY A 55 19.72 -17.40 -17.97
N ALA A 56 20.24 -16.36 -18.64
CA ALA A 56 20.08 -14.96 -18.23
C ALA A 56 18.66 -14.49 -18.59
N ALA A 57 17.68 -14.86 -17.77
CA ALA A 57 16.30 -14.41 -17.90
C ALA A 57 16.26 -12.87 -17.89
N GLN A 58 15.76 -12.28 -18.99
CA GLN A 58 15.69 -10.84 -19.19
C GLN A 58 14.56 -10.23 -18.35
N ARG A 59 14.80 -10.10 -17.04
CA ARG A 59 13.86 -9.56 -16.06
C ARG A 59 13.80 -8.03 -16.17
N ALA A 60 12.90 -7.57 -17.03
CA ALA A 60 12.46 -6.19 -17.09
C ALA A 60 11.60 -5.83 -15.86
N ALA A 61 11.42 -4.52 -15.62
CA ALA A 61 10.75 -3.97 -14.44
C ALA A 61 9.40 -4.63 -14.10
N THR A 62 9.11 -4.72 -12.79
CA THR A 62 7.90 -5.30 -12.17
C THR A 62 6.58 -4.60 -12.51
N ASP A 63 6.60 -3.55 -13.34
CA ASP A 63 5.43 -2.81 -13.83
C ASP A 63 5.04 -3.12 -15.29
N ALA A 64 5.63 -4.14 -15.94
CA ALA A 64 5.35 -4.49 -17.33
C ALA A 64 3.90 -5.04 -17.55
N PRO A 65 3.01 -4.33 -18.26
CA PRO A 65 1.60 -4.73 -18.38
C PRO A 65 1.39 -5.67 -19.57
N ALA A 66 1.71 -6.96 -19.40
CA ALA A 66 1.51 -8.01 -20.41
C ALA A 66 0.03 -8.44 -20.58
N SER A 67 -0.93 -7.53 -20.39
CA SER A 67 -2.37 -7.81 -20.35
C SER A 67 -3.24 -6.64 -20.84
N ALA A 68 -2.78 -5.90 -21.84
CA ALA A 68 -3.66 -5.08 -22.69
C ALA A 68 -4.08 -5.89 -23.93
N SER A 69 -5.38 -6.18 -24.06
CA SER A 69 -5.92 -7.06 -25.11
C SER A 69 -5.57 -6.59 -26.52
N ALA A 70 -4.86 -7.43 -27.28
CA ALA A 70 -4.46 -7.15 -28.65
C ALA A 70 -5.62 -7.41 -29.63
N LEU A 71 -6.57 -6.47 -29.72
CA LEU A 71 -7.54 -6.44 -30.81
C LEU A 71 -6.91 -5.77 -32.04
N THR A 72 -6.40 -6.59 -32.96
CA THR A 72 -6.10 -6.16 -34.34
C THR A 72 -7.42 -5.85 -35.06
N PRO A 73 -7.64 -4.62 -35.58
CA PRO A 73 -8.82 -4.33 -36.38
C PRO A 73 -8.70 -5.01 -37.75
N GLU A 74 -9.61 -5.92 -38.10
CA GLU A 74 -9.62 -6.59 -39.41
C GLU A 74 -10.14 -5.72 -40.56
N ASN A 75 -10.52 -4.46 -40.29
CA ASN A 75 -11.04 -3.55 -41.32
C ASN A 75 -10.16 -2.31 -41.49
N PRO A 76 -9.90 -1.86 -42.74
CA PRO A 76 -9.22 -0.59 -43.00
C PRO A 76 -10.07 0.58 -42.48
N PRO A 77 -9.45 1.73 -42.15
CA PRO A 77 -10.17 2.86 -41.57
C PRO A 77 -11.22 3.41 -42.55
N PRO A 78 -12.43 3.77 -42.08
CA PRO A 78 -13.46 4.38 -42.90
C PRO A 78 -12.98 5.72 -43.45
N ARG A 79 -13.49 6.12 -44.61
CA ARG A 79 -13.13 7.41 -45.23
C ARG A 79 -13.72 8.55 -44.41
N GLY A 80 -13.13 9.74 -44.51
CA GLY A 80 -13.41 10.87 -43.59
C GLY A 80 -14.88 11.26 -43.45
N ASP A 81 -15.67 11.02 -44.50
CA ASP A 81 -17.10 11.34 -44.55
C ASP A 81 -17.94 10.33 -43.73
N GLU A 82 -17.67 9.03 -43.83
CA GLU A 82 -18.33 7.97 -43.05
C GLU A 82 -18.08 8.16 -41.53
N ALA A 83 -16.87 8.62 -41.17
CA ALA A 83 -16.52 8.95 -39.79
C ALA A 83 -17.21 10.23 -39.27
N ALA A 84 -17.68 11.11 -40.16
CA ALA A 84 -18.49 12.28 -39.80
C ALA A 84 -19.97 11.90 -39.64
N GLU A 85 -20.51 11.08 -40.53
CA GLU A 85 -21.89 10.56 -40.44
C GLU A 85 -22.08 9.72 -39.17
N ALA A 86 -21.18 8.79 -38.86
CA ALA A 86 -21.26 7.98 -37.63
C ALA A 86 -21.22 8.84 -36.34
N ARG A 87 -20.51 9.98 -36.37
CA ARG A 87 -20.50 10.95 -35.24
C ARG A 87 -21.81 11.74 -35.15
N ALA A 88 -22.43 12.08 -36.29
CA ALA A 88 -23.72 12.75 -36.33
C ALA A 88 -24.86 11.83 -35.84
N GLU A 89 -24.87 10.56 -36.25
CA GLU A 89 -25.84 9.57 -35.77
C GLU A 89 -25.67 9.29 -34.27
N ALA A 90 -24.44 9.15 -33.78
CA ALA A 90 -24.17 9.01 -32.35
C ALA A 90 -24.67 10.22 -31.55
N ALA A 91 -24.41 11.44 -32.02
CA ALA A 91 -24.89 12.66 -31.37
C ALA A 91 -26.43 12.77 -31.35
N GLN A 92 -27.11 12.40 -32.44
CA GLN A 92 -28.58 12.35 -32.48
C GLN A 92 -29.14 11.26 -31.54
N THR A 93 -28.46 10.13 -31.41
CA THR A 93 -28.87 9.04 -30.50
C THR A 93 -28.77 9.48 -29.04
N VAL A 94 -27.67 10.14 -28.64
CA VAL A 94 -27.50 10.69 -27.29
C VAL A 94 -28.56 11.76 -27.01
N ALA A 95 -28.76 12.72 -27.92
CA ALA A 95 -29.78 13.75 -27.75
C ALA A 95 -31.21 13.19 -27.62
N ARG A 96 -31.52 12.07 -28.28
CA ARG A 96 -32.81 11.38 -28.13
C ARG A 96 -32.94 10.72 -26.76
N GLN A 97 -31.89 10.08 -26.28
CA GLN A 97 -31.86 9.44 -24.94
C GLN A 97 -31.98 10.48 -23.82
N GLU A 98 -31.33 11.64 -23.95
CA GLU A 98 -31.45 12.75 -23.00
C GLU A 98 -32.88 13.33 -22.97
N ALA A 99 -33.50 13.55 -24.13
CA ALA A 99 -34.90 14.00 -24.21
C ALA A 99 -35.93 12.95 -23.71
N GLU A 100 -35.63 11.65 -23.85
CA GLU A 100 -36.44 10.57 -23.25
C GLU A 100 -36.28 10.55 -21.71
N ALA A 101 -35.06 10.80 -21.18
CA ALA A 101 -34.79 10.90 -19.75
C ALA A 101 -35.42 12.13 -19.08
N GLU A 102 -35.39 13.31 -19.72
CA GLU A 102 -36.07 14.50 -19.19
C GLU A 102 -37.60 14.32 -19.11
N LYS A 103 -38.21 13.65 -20.09
CA LYS A 103 -39.64 13.29 -20.03
C LYS A 103 -39.97 12.33 -18.89
N ALA A 104 -39.07 11.39 -18.56
CA ALA A 104 -39.24 10.49 -17.42
C ALA A 104 -39.12 11.24 -16.07
N ALA A 105 -38.29 12.29 -16.00
CA ALA A 105 -38.08 13.08 -14.79
C ALA A 105 -39.20 14.10 -14.48
N GLY A 106 -40.00 14.50 -15.47
CA GLY A 106 -41.04 15.54 -15.31
C GLY A 106 -42.39 15.08 -14.72
N GLY A 107 -42.63 13.77 -14.58
CA GLY A 107 -43.94 13.21 -14.22
C GLY A 107 -44.14 12.94 -12.73
N GLY A 108 -44.17 13.98 -11.87
CA GLY A 108 -44.03 13.78 -10.42
C GLY A 108 -44.79 14.71 -9.47
N ALA A 109 -46.03 15.10 -9.74
CA ALA A 109 -46.85 15.82 -8.74
C ALA A 109 -48.38 15.73 -8.96
N GLN A 110 -49.08 14.91 -8.16
CA GLN A 110 -50.31 15.28 -7.42
C GLN A 110 -50.89 14.09 -6.60
N SER A 111 -51.47 14.41 -5.43
CA SER A 111 -52.44 13.65 -4.58
C SER A 111 -52.60 12.12 -4.77
N GLY A 112 -52.58 11.25 -3.75
CA GLY A 112 -52.85 11.47 -2.32
C GLY A 112 -54.26 10.97 -1.95
N GLY A 113 -54.36 9.94 -1.10
CA GLY A 113 -55.63 9.50 -0.51
C GLY A 113 -55.87 7.97 -0.51
N GLU A 114 -56.41 7.51 0.62
CA GLU A 114 -57.16 6.25 0.83
C GLU A 114 -56.44 4.88 0.75
N ALA A 115 -57.18 3.86 1.18
CA ALA A 115 -56.66 2.67 1.83
C ALA A 115 -57.43 1.39 1.46
N ALA A 116 -56.86 0.25 1.89
CA ALA A 116 -57.51 -1.03 2.18
C ALA A 116 -57.75 -2.06 1.04
N LYS A 117 -57.36 -3.31 1.38
CA LYS A 117 -57.91 -4.63 0.96
C LYS A 117 -57.80 -5.12 -0.49
N ALA A 118 -56.95 -6.13 -0.69
CA ALA A 118 -57.27 -7.53 -1.11
C ALA A 118 -55.92 -8.31 -1.18
N ALA A 119 -55.69 -9.49 -0.61
CA ALA A 119 -56.44 -10.75 -0.50
C ALA A 119 -56.31 -11.67 -1.74
N ASP A 120 -55.59 -12.79 -1.52
CA ASP A 120 -55.52 -14.07 -2.25
C ASP A 120 -55.21 -14.15 -3.77
N ALA A 121 -54.16 -14.92 -4.11
CA ALA A 121 -54.33 -16.21 -4.81
C ALA A 121 -53.08 -17.12 -4.77
N GLN A 122 -53.31 -18.38 -4.42
CA GLN A 122 -52.58 -19.63 -4.69
C GLN A 122 -52.22 -19.83 -6.19
N GLU A 123 -51.44 -20.81 -6.69
CA GLU A 123 -50.51 -21.85 -6.17
C GLU A 123 -50.00 -22.65 -7.41
N ALA A 124 -48.77 -23.19 -7.41
CA ALA A 124 -48.40 -24.27 -8.36
C ALA A 124 -47.18 -25.10 -7.91
N ALA A 125 -47.44 -26.39 -7.68
CA ALA A 125 -46.53 -27.54 -7.51
C ALA A 125 -45.75 -27.90 -8.83
N ALA A 126 -44.78 -28.81 -8.93
CA ALA A 126 -43.82 -29.50 -8.03
C ALA A 126 -42.91 -30.44 -8.88
N ALA A 127 -42.15 -31.35 -8.22
CA ALA A 127 -41.46 -32.56 -8.75
C ALA A 127 -40.10 -32.36 -9.48
N ALA A 128 -39.12 -33.30 -9.43
CA ALA A 128 -38.84 -34.42 -8.50
C ALA A 128 -37.37 -34.94 -8.65
N ALA A 129 -36.97 -35.87 -7.75
CA ALA A 129 -35.71 -36.64 -7.64
C ALA A 129 -35.11 -37.25 -8.94
N GLY A 130 -33.86 -37.77 -9.01
CA GLY A 130 -32.78 -38.02 -8.03
C GLY A 130 -31.70 -39.01 -8.60
N GLY A 131 -30.72 -39.46 -7.80
CA GLY A 131 -29.70 -40.49 -8.19
C GLY A 131 -28.24 -40.14 -7.84
N VAL A 132 -27.65 -40.48 -6.67
CA VAL A 132 -27.11 -41.79 -6.17
C VAL A 132 -25.59 -42.00 -6.47
N GLY A 133 -24.76 -42.23 -5.42
CA GLY A 133 -23.32 -42.55 -5.58
C GLY A 133 -22.41 -42.59 -4.31
N VAL A 134 -22.64 -43.55 -3.39
CA VAL A 134 -21.72 -44.25 -2.43
C VAL A 134 -20.33 -43.64 -2.02
N GLY A 135 -19.97 -43.57 -0.71
CA GLY A 135 -18.62 -43.09 -0.29
C GLY A 135 -17.97 -43.36 1.11
N SER A 136 -18.71 -43.41 2.24
CA SER A 136 -18.24 -43.83 3.61
C SER A 136 -17.35 -42.91 4.50
N MET A 137 -17.56 -43.05 5.84
CA MET A 137 -16.89 -42.46 7.04
C MET A 137 -17.08 -40.94 7.30
N GLY A 138 -17.39 -40.44 8.52
CA GLY A 138 -17.63 -41.08 9.83
C GLY A 138 -18.49 -40.18 10.77
N GLU A 139 -18.76 -40.64 12.00
CA GLU A 139 -19.84 -40.19 12.92
C GLU A 139 -20.14 -38.68 13.05
N ALA A 140 -21.43 -38.33 13.01
CA ALA A 140 -21.96 -37.00 13.29
C ALA A 140 -22.86 -36.99 14.54
N SER A 141 -22.77 -35.92 15.33
CA SER A 141 -23.58 -35.70 16.55
C SER A 141 -25.09 -35.77 16.28
N SER A 142 -25.83 -36.52 17.09
CA SER A 142 -27.28 -36.60 16.97
C SER A 142 -27.96 -35.26 17.28
N VAL A 143 -28.84 -34.84 16.38
CA VAL A 143 -29.65 -33.63 16.53
C VAL A 143 -30.73 -33.87 17.62
N PRO A 144 -31.01 -32.91 18.52
CA PRO A 144 -32.00 -33.08 19.57
C PRO A 144 -33.42 -33.36 19.04
N PRO A 145 -34.25 -34.13 19.76
CA PRO A 145 -35.65 -34.34 19.38
C PRO A 145 -36.41 -33.02 19.20
N GLY A 146 -37.13 -32.88 18.08
CA GLY A 146 -37.94 -31.69 17.77
C GLY A 146 -37.23 -30.59 16.96
N PHE A 147 -35.92 -30.71 16.69
CA PHE A 147 -35.23 -29.76 15.81
C PHE A 147 -35.80 -29.81 14.38
N GLY A 148 -36.21 -28.66 13.84
CA GLY A 148 -36.79 -28.55 12.49
C GLY A 148 -38.32 -28.73 12.41
N GLN A 149 -39.02 -29.00 13.52
CA GLN A 149 -40.48 -28.89 13.53
C GLN A 149 -40.91 -27.42 13.68
N PRO A 150 -42.04 -26.99 13.06
CA PRO A 150 -42.59 -25.66 13.29
C PRO A 150 -42.98 -25.51 14.77
N PRO A 151 -42.75 -24.34 15.40
CA PRO A 151 -43.07 -24.14 16.81
C PRO A 151 -44.57 -24.27 17.07
N ASP A 152 -44.95 -25.13 18.01
CA ASP A 152 -46.33 -25.25 18.48
C ASP A 152 -46.70 -24.04 19.35
N PHE A 153 -47.40 -23.07 18.74
CA PHE A 153 -47.91 -21.87 19.43
C PHE A 153 -49.09 -22.14 20.38
N THR A 154 -49.60 -23.38 20.45
CA THR A 154 -50.69 -23.80 21.35
C THR A 154 -50.19 -24.55 22.58
N ALA A 155 -48.94 -24.99 22.59
CA ALA A 155 -48.32 -25.69 23.72
C ALA A 155 -48.22 -24.79 24.97
N GLN A 156 -49.07 -25.04 25.96
CA GLN A 156 -48.90 -24.51 27.30
C GLN A 156 -48.02 -25.46 28.11
N ASN A 157 -46.87 -24.96 28.59
CA ASN A 157 -45.94 -25.71 29.43
C ASN A 157 -46.00 -25.15 30.87
N PRO A 158 -47.02 -25.52 31.68
CA PRO A 158 -47.16 -25.03 33.04
C PRO A 158 -46.01 -25.53 33.93
N PRO A 159 -45.55 -24.73 34.91
CA PRO A 159 -44.50 -25.17 35.82
C PRO A 159 -44.96 -26.38 36.65
N PRO A 160 -44.06 -27.33 36.96
CA PRO A 160 -44.41 -28.50 37.76
C PRO A 160 -44.89 -28.08 39.16
N PRO A 161 -45.89 -28.78 39.73
CA PRO A 161 -46.45 -28.43 41.03
C PRO A 161 -45.37 -28.52 42.12
N GLY A 162 -45.17 -27.41 42.86
CA GLY A 162 -44.16 -27.30 43.92
C GLY A 162 -42.89 -26.51 43.55
N SER A 163 -42.81 -25.92 42.35
CA SER A 163 -41.72 -24.98 42.03
C SER A 163 -41.76 -23.74 42.92
N LEU A 164 -40.66 -23.49 43.65
CA LEU A 164 -40.39 -22.22 44.34
C LEU A 164 -40.46 -21.05 43.34
N PRO A 165 -40.80 -19.82 43.78
CA PRO A 165 -40.86 -18.67 42.89
C PRO A 165 -39.51 -18.49 42.17
N PRO A 166 -39.53 -18.12 40.87
CA PRO A 166 -38.31 -18.04 40.08
C PRO A 166 -37.33 -17.07 40.73
N ASN A 167 -36.06 -17.47 40.79
CA ASN A 167 -34.97 -16.56 41.16
C ASN A 167 -35.10 -15.26 40.33
N PRO A 168 -34.93 -14.08 40.95
CA PRO A 168 -35.05 -12.83 40.22
C PRO A 168 -34.09 -12.85 39.01
N PRO A 169 -34.55 -12.42 37.82
CA PRO A 169 -33.75 -12.52 36.60
C PRO A 169 -32.41 -11.81 36.79
N ARG A 170 -31.33 -12.39 36.25
CA ARG A 170 -29.90 -12.07 36.56
C ARG A 170 -29.49 -10.58 36.43
N TYR A 171 -30.33 -9.72 35.88
CA TYR A 171 -30.12 -8.26 35.80
C TYR A 171 -30.62 -7.48 37.05
N LEU A 172 -31.42 -8.12 37.91
CA LEU A 172 -31.85 -7.60 39.21
C LEU A 172 -30.87 -8.05 40.30
N ARG A 173 -30.38 -7.10 41.09
CA ARG A 173 -29.51 -7.35 42.25
C ARG A 173 -30.37 -7.36 43.53
N PRO A 174 -29.95 -8.08 44.58
CA PRO A 174 -30.62 -8.00 45.88
C PRO A 174 -30.71 -6.54 46.36
N GLY A 175 -31.92 -6.09 46.69
CA GLY A 175 -32.20 -4.70 47.10
C GLY A 175 -32.46 -3.70 45.97
N ASP A 176 -32.55 -4.13 44.71
CA ASP A 176 -32.95 -3.24 43.62
C ASP A 176 -34.40 -2.74 43.76
N SER A 177 -34.60 -1.44 43.56
CA SER A 177 -35.91 -0.82 43.42
C SER A 177 -36.24 -0.60 41.94
N ALA A 178 -37.52 -0.45 41.59
CA ALA A 178 -37.91 -0.08 40.22
C ALA A 178 -37.16 1.18 39.71
N TRP A 179 -36.89 2.12 40.62
CA TRP A 179 -36.11 3.33 40.33
C TRP A 179 -34.61 3.07 40.11
N SER A 180 -33.96 2.14 40.82
CA SER A 180 -32.55 1.81 40.57
C SER A 180 -32.37 1.11 39.22
N VAL A 181 -33.29 0.21 38.87
CA VAL A 181 -33.31 -0.49 37.57
C VAL A 181 -33.55 0.49 36.43
N PHE A 182 -34.56 1.35 36.55
CA PHE A 182 -34.84 2.41 35.58
C PHE A 182 -33.65 3.37 35.41
N GLY A 183 -33.05 3.82 36.52
CA GLY A 183 -31.87 4.67 36.51
C GLY A 183 -30.68 4.02 35.79
N ARG A 184 -30.44 2.71 35.97
CA ARG A 184 -29.41 1.97 35.20
C ARG A 184 -29.73 1.91 33.71
N ILE A 185 -30.99 1.69 33.32
CA ILE A 185 -31.41 1.63 31.91
C ILE A 185 -31.24 3.00 31.25
N VAL A 186 -31.64 4.08 31.94
CA VAL A 186 -31.45 5.46 31.47
C VAL A 186 -29.96 5.79 31.37
N ALA A 187 -29.13 5.46 32.36
CA ALA A 187 -27.69 5.68 32.31
C ALA A 187 -26.98 4.86 31.22
N ALA A 188 -27.43 3.61 30.96
CA ALA A 188 -26.92 2.78 29.87
C ALA A 188 -27.32 3.34 28.49
N ARG A 189 -28.56 3.78 28.32
CA ARG A 189 -29.01 4.48 27.10
C ARG A 189 -28.30 5.82 26.90
N ALA A 190 -28.08 6.58 27.98
CA ALA A 190 -27.32 7.81 27.94
C ALA A 190 -25.88 7.55 27.49
N ARG A 191 -25.17 6.57 28.09
CA ARG A 191 -23.85 6.14 27.59
C ARG A 191 -23.91 5.72 26.13
N GLN A 192 -24.85 4.86 25.73
CA GLN A 192 -24.96 4.43 24.33
C GLN A 192 -25.23 5.60 23.35
N LEU A 193 -25.92 6.65 23.79
CA LEU A 193 -26.14 7.89 23.03
C LEU A 193 -24.89 8.79 23.02
N PHE A 194 -24.20 8.96 24.14
CA PHE A 194 -22.93 9.68 24.22
C PHE A 194 -21.83 8.96 23.43
N ASP A 195 -21.74 7.63 23.48
CA ASP A 195 -20.84 6.82 22.68
C ASP A 195 -21.20 6.87 21.18
N ARG A 196 -22.47 7.12 20.82
CA ARG A 196 -22.89 7.37 19.42
C ARG A 196 -22.56 8.80 18.98
N ALA A 197 -22.75 9.79 19.84
CA ALA A 197 -22.45 11.19 19.55
C ALA A 197 -20.94 11.41 19.45
N GLY A 198 -20.17 10.88 20.41
CA GLY A 198 -18.71 10.80 20.38
C GLY A 198 -18.21 10.07 19.13
N ARG A 199 -18.80 8.91 18.78
CA ARG A 199 -18.50 8.24 17.50
C ARG A 199 -18.75 9.15 16.30
N ARG A 200 -19.88 9.86 16.20
CA ARG A 200 -20.11 10.78 15.06
C ARG A 200 -19.09 11.92 14.98
N ILE A 201 -18.58 12.40 16.11
CA ILE A 201 -17.52 13.43 16.15
C ILE A 201 -16.16 12.83 15.73
N THR A 202 -15.88 11.57 16.06
CA THR A 202 -14.64 10.86 15.66
C THR A 202 -14.72 10.12 14.31
N GLN A 203 -15.88 10.08 13.66
CA GLN A 203 -16.14 9.36 12.40
C GLN A 203 -16.26 10.27 11.16
N ARG A 204 -15.54 11.41 11.13
CA ARG A 204 -15.26 12.02 9.82
C ARG A 204 -14.33 11.10 9.04
N THR A 205 -14.78 10.60 7.89
CA THR A 205 -14.01 9.74 6.98
C THR A 205 -12.60 10.28 6.77
N LEU A 206 -11.60 9.39 6.85
CA LEU A 206 -10.20 9.77 6.63
C LEU A 206 -9.96 10.01 5.14
N ARG A 207 -9.04 10.92 4.83
CA ARG A 207 -8.57 11.22 3.47
C ARG A 207 -7.13 10.74 3.34
N ILE A 208 -6.92 9.55 2.81
CA ILE A 208 -5.56 9.01 2.65
C ILE A 208 -5.08 9.28 1.23
N GLY A 209 -3.91 9.91 1.11
CA GLY A 209 -3.22 10.06 -0.16
C GLY A 209 -2.47 8.79 -0.52
N VAL A 210 -2.56 8.36 -1.77
CA VAL A 210 -1.68 7.33 -2.34
C VAL A 210 -0.87 7.96 -3.47
N SER A 211 0.46 7.84 -3.45
CA SER A 211 1.30 8.37 -4.53
C SER A 211 1.05 7.63 -5.84
N ALA A 212 0.86 8.34 -6.96
CA ALA A 212 0.70 7.71 -8.27
C ALA A 212 1.97 6.96 -8.73
N ARG A 213 1.80 5.80 -9.38
CA ARG A 213 2.83 5.22 -10.25
C ARG A 213 2.90 6.01 -11.56
N ILE A 214 4.06 5.97 -12.23
CA ILE A 214 4.26 6.57 -13.54
C ILE A 214 4.45 5.43 -14.55
N PHE A 215 3.68 5.44 -15.63
CA PHE A 215 3.99 4.69 -16.84
C PHE A 215 4.71 5.64 -17.80
N HIS A 216 5.95 5.33 -18.16
CA HIS A 216 6.73 6.15 -19.10
C HIS A 216 6.43 5.73 -20.54
N PRO A 217 6.34 6.67 -21.49
CA PRO A 217 5.96 6.37 -22.87
C PRO A 217 6.99 5.50 -23.57
N GLU A 218 6.50 4.47 -24.26
CA GLU A 218 7.33 3.60 -25.10
C GLU A 218 7.71 4.32 -26.42
N PRO A 219 9.00 4.36 -26.81
CA PRO A 219 9.44 4.99 -28.05
C PRO A 219 8.73 4.42 -29.29
N GLY A 220 8.05 5.29 -30.04
CA GLY A 220 7.32 4.93 -31.26
C GLY A 220 5.94 4.30 -31.05
N ALA A 221 5.50 4.07 -29.80
CA ALA A 221 4.17 3.55 -29.53
C ALA A 221 3.07 4.61 -29.76
N LEU A 222 1.90 4.15 -30.23
CA LEU A 222 0.70 4.98 -30.41
C LEU A 222 -0.28 4.81 -29.23
N GLY A 223 -1.28 5.69 -29.16
CA GLY A 223 -2.36 5.59 -28.18
C GLY A 223 -1.91 5.90 -26.74
N LEU A 224 -2.25 5.03 -25.80
CA LEU A 224 -1.90 5.18 -24.38
C LEU A 224 -0.42 4.86 -24.11
N ARG A 225 0.15 3.87 -24.80
CA ARG A 225 1.56 3.46 -24.62
C ARG A 225 2.56 4.52 -25.07
N GLY A 226 2.16 5.44 -25.95
CA GLY A 226 2.94 6.61 -26.36
C GLY A 226 2.81 7.84 -25.44
N LYS A 227 2.19 7.71 -24.26
CA LYS A 227 1.96 8.82 -23.32
C LYS A 227 2.51 8.50 -21.94
N THR A 228 2.95 9.51 -21.20
CA THR A 228 3.13 9.40 -19.76
C THR A 228 1.77 9.24 -19.10
N LEU A 229 1.52 8.11 -18.44
CA LEU A 229 0.30 7.88 -17.66
C LEU A 229 0.63 7.91 -16.17
N GLN A 230 -0.34 8.33 -15.37
CA GLN A 230 -0.27 8.23 -13.92
C GLN A 230 -1.41 7.33 -13.44
N TYR A 231 -1.10 6.36 -12.59
CA TYR A 231 -2.06 5.34 -12.20
C TYR A 231 -1.92 4.92 -10.74
N LEU A 232 -3.01 4.34 -10.23
CA LEU A 232 -3.16 3.79 -8.91
C LEU A 232 -3.55 2.33 -9.06
N GLU A 233 -2.89 1.43 -8.34
CA GLU A 233 -3.25 0.02 -8.36
C GLU A 233 -4.59 -0.22 -7.62
N GLU A 234 -5.45 -1.08 -8.17
CA GLU A 234 -6.75 -1.37 -7.56
C GLU A 234 -6.59 -2.05 -6.18
N SER A 235 -5.64 -2.98 -6.06
CA SER A 235 -5.35 -3.75 -4.84
C SER A 235 -5.08 -2.84 -3.63
N ILE A 236 -4.14 -1.89 -3.76
CA ILE A 236 -3.74 -0.99 -2.67
C ILE A 236 -4.86 -0.01 -2.31
N ALA A 237 -5.64 0.45 -3.31
CA ALA A 237 -6.80 1.30 -3.08
C ALA A 237 -7.89 0.54 -2.29
N HIS A 238 -8.26 -0.66 -2.74
CA HIS A 238 -9.25 -1.52 -2.08
C HIS A 238 -8.81 -1.99 -0.70
N TRP A 239 -7.51 -2.24 -0.50
CA TRP A 239 -6.95 -2.59 0.81
C TRP A 239 -7.16 -1.47 1.84
N VAL A 240 -6.83 -0.23 1.50
CA VAL A 240 -7.06 0.94 2.37
C VAL A 240 -8.56 1.23 2.54
N MET A 241 -9.34 1.11 1.45
CA MET A 241 -10.80 1.31 1.44
C MET A 241 -11.59 0.16 2.11
N SER A 242 -10.92 -0.88 2.61
CA SER A 242 -11.53 -1.88 3.51
C SER A 242 -11.94 -1.29 4.87
N ARG A 243 -11.62 -0.02 5.12
CA ARG A 243 -11.95 0.79 6.31
C ARG A 243 -12.62 2.10 5.90
N ASP A 244 -13.13 2.86 6.86
CA ASP A 244 -13.82 4.16 6.66
C ASP A 244 -12.88 5.28 6.14
N VAL A 245 -12.43 5.14 4.89
CA VAL A 245 -11.40 5.95 4.24
C VAL A 245 -11.83 6.32 2.81
N ILE A 246 -11.59 7.57 2.42
CA ILE A 246 -11.58 8.01 1.03
C ILE A 246 -10.13 8.07 0.58
N VAL A 247 -9.78 7.31 -0.45
CA VAL A 247 -8.47 7.33 -1.08
C VAL A 247 -8.42 8.44 -2.13
N PHE A 248 -7.32 9.21 -2.13
CA PHE A 248 -6.99 10.20 -3.14
C PHE A 248 -5.69 9.80 -3.81
N MET A 249 -5.70 9.55 -5.13
CA MET A 249 -4.45 9.49 -5.88
C MET A 249 -3.82 10.88 -5.86
N ILE A 250 -2.59 10.98 -5.37
CA ILE A 250 -1.77 12.18 -5.52
C ILE A 250 -1.02 12.03 -6.86
N PRO A 251 -1.24 12.93 -7.84
CA PRO A 251 -0.50 12.94 -9.07
C PRO A 251 0.87 13.61 -8.90
N THR A 252 1.83 13.25 -9.75
CA THR A 252 3.09 13.96 -9.88
C THR A 252 2.82 15.37 -10.41
N VAL A 253 3.27 16.39 -9.67
CA VAL A 253 3.21 17.80 -10.11
C VAL A 253 4.38 18.11 -11.05
N GLY A 254 4.33 17.52 -12.25
CA GLY A 254 5.32 17.72 -13.28
C GLY A 254 5.33 19.16 -13.80
N HIS A 255 6.47 19.86 -13.64
CA HIS A 255 6.67 21.21 -14.15
C HIS A 255 7.00 21.26 -15.67
N GLN A 256 7.09 20.11 -16.33
CA GLN A 256 7.51 19.94 -17.73
C GLN A 256 6.35 19.59 -18.68
N GLY A 257 5.11 19.54 -18.20
CA GLY A 257 3.93 19.30 -19.04
C GLY A 257 3.55 20.54 -19.88
N MET A 258 2.82 20.32 -20.98
CA MET A 258 2.25 21.41 -21.81
C MET A 258 1.11 22.19 -21.13
N LEU A 259 0.75 21.84 -19.89
CA LEU A 259 -0.30 22.48 -19.11
C LEU A 259 0.34 23.40 -18.07
N HIS A 260 -0.31 24.54 -17.78
CA HIS A 260 0.20 25.51 -16.81
C HIS A 260 0.55 24.84 -15.46
N PRO A 261 1.72 25.14 -14.87
CA PRO A 261 2.07 24.62 -13.55
C PRO A 261 1.03 25.11 -12.53
N SER A 262 0.50 24.17 -11.75
CA SER A 262 -0.45 24.47 -10.69
C SER A 262 0.23 25.25 -9.56
N ASN A 263 -0.50 26.17 -8.94
CA ASN A 263 -0.06 26.81 -7.69
C ASN A 263 -0.10 25.85 -6.48
N ILE A 264 -0.71 24.66 -6.63
CA ILE A 264 -0.74 23.60 -5.61
C ILE A 264 0.66 23.00 -5.49
N ARG A 265 1.22 23.03 -4.27
CA ARG A 265 2.50 22.39 -3.93
C ARG A 265 2.25 21.08 -3.18
N LEU A 266 3.27 20.23 -3.07
CA LEU A 266 3.15 18.95 -2.35
C LEU A 266 2.75 19.12 -0.87
N ARG A 267 3.24 20.17 -0.21
CA ARG A 267 2.78 20.59 1.12
C ARG A 267 1.26 20.83 1.25
N ASP A 268 0.58 21.19 0.16
CA ASP A 268 -0.86 21.49 0.19
C ASP A 268 -1.68 20.19 0.19
N TYR A 269 -1.17 19.11 -0.41
CA TYR A 269 -1.69 17.75 -0.17
C TYR A 269 -1.48 17.34 1.30
N ALA A 270 -0.29 17.59 1.86
CA ALA A 270 0.00 17.33 3.27
C ALA A 270 -0.90 18.15 4.22
N LYS A 271 -1.48 19.29 3.80
CA LYS A 271 -2.53 19.98 4.58
C LYS A 271 -3.88 19.28 4.50
N HIS A 272 -4.33 18.90 3.30
CA HIS A 272 -5.71 18.46 3.06
C HIS A 272 -5.99 16.96 3.25
N LEU A 273 -4.94 16.15 3.34
CA LEU A 273 -5.00 14.69 3.53
C LEU A 273 -4.54 14.33 4.95
N ASP A 274 -5.10 13.27 5.52
CA ASP A 274 -4.89 12.83 6.91
C ASP A 274 -3.69 11.87 7.05
N GLY A 275 -3.16 11.34 5.95
CA GLY A 275 -1.98 10.45 5.90
C GLY A 275 -1.58 10.10 4.47
N LEU A 276 -0.37 9.55 4.30
CA LEU A 276 0.22 9.17 3.01
C LEU A 276 0.51 7.66 2.94
N LEU A 277 0.25 7.06 1.79
CA LEU A 277 0.69 5.71 1.44
C LEU A 277 1.57 5.79 0.18
N LEU A 278 2.77 5.20 0.26
CA LEU A 278 3.69 5.03 -0.85
C LEU A 278 3.57 3.59 -1.37
N GLN A 279 2.94 3.41 -2.54
CA GLN A 279 2.69 2.09 -3.12
C GLN A 279 3.95 1.49 -3.78
N GLY A 280 3.90 0.19 -4.09
CA GLY A 280 4.96 -0.53 -4.80
C GLY A 280 5.20 -0.05 -6.25
N GLY A 281 5.89 -0.87 -7.04
CA GLY A 281 6.18 -0.65 -8.46
C GLY A 281 7.67 -0.56 -8.75
N ALA A 282 8.02 0.00 -9.91
CA ALA A 282 9.37 0.06 -10.47
C ALA A 282 10.44 0.60 -9.50
N ASP A 283 11.65 0.06 -9.63
CA ASP A 283 12.83 0.28 -8.80
C ASP A 283 13.12 1.74 -8.41
N VAL A 284 13.71 1.90 -7.22
CA VAL A 284 14.31 3.18 -6.79
C VAL A 284 15.63 3.35 -7.54
N SER A 285 15.85 4.53 -8.13
CA SER A 285 17.05 4.81 -8.91
C SER A 285 18.30 4.82 -8.02
N PRO A 286 19.39 4.12 -8.39
CA PRO A 286 20.67 4.18 -7.65
C PRO A 286 21.18 5.61 -7.41
N GLN A 287 20.92 6.49 -8.37
CA GLN A 287 21.30 7.90 -8.32
C GLN A 287 20.59 8.67 -7.20
N THR A 288 19.44 8.18 -6.72
CA THR A 288 18.65 8.77 -5.64
C THR A 288 19.32 8.56 -4.27
N TYR A 289 20.10 7.49 -4.10
CA TYR A 289 20.94 7.24 -2.90
C TYR A 289 22.44 7.34 -3.20
N ALA A 290 22.80 8.15 -4.20
CA ALA A 290 24.18 8.48 -4.58
C ALA A 290 25.08 7.29 -4.98
N GLU A 291 24.49 6.16 -5.40
CA GLU A 291 25.22 5.07 -6.05
C GLU A 291 25.09 5.18 -7.59
N ALA A 292 26.05 4.59 -8.31
CA ALA A 292 25.94 4.41 -9.76
C ALA A 292 25.10 3.16 -10.05
N SER A 293 24.35 3.16 -11.16
CA SER A 293 23.65 1.95 -11.62
C SER A 293 24.66 0.85 -11.93
N ALA A 294 24.57 -0.27 -11.22
CA ALA A 294 25.37 -1.47 -11.44
C ALA A 294 25.13 -2.05 -12.84
N ARG A 295 23.94 -1.83 -13.39
CA ARG A 295 23.51 -2.26 -14.71
C ARG A 295 22.75 -1.18 -15.49
N PRO A 296 23.05 -0.93 -16.77
CA PRO A 296 22.31 0.06 -17.58
C PRO A 296 20.81 -0.23 -17.73
N GLU A 297 20.41 -1.51 -17.69
CA GLU A 297 19.02 -1.95 -17.78
C GLU A 297 18.18 -1.67 -16.51
N TRP A 298 18.82 -1.30 -15.39
CA TRP A 298 18.18 -0.99 -14.11
C TRP A 298 18.46 0.47 -13.67
N PRO A 299 17.98 1.48 -14.41
CA PRO A 299 18.16 2.89 -14.04
C PRO A 299 17.27 3.31 -12.86
N GLY A 300 16.19 2.56 -12.58
CA GLY A 300 15.10 2.94 -11.68
C GLY A 300 14.29 4.15 -12.18
N ASP A 301 13.22 4.50 -11.46
CA ASP A 301 12.39 5.66 -11.80
C ASP A 301 12.77 6.89 -10.97
N ARG A 302 13.81 7.60 -11.41
CA ARG A 302 14.28 8.83 -10.76
C ARG A 302 13.24 9.96 -10.78
N VAL A 303 12.31 9.97 -11.74
CA VAL A 303 11.26 11.00 -11.81
C VAL A 303 10.23 10.77 -10.70
N ARG A 304 9.82 9.52 -10.52
CA ARG A 304 8.96 9.11 -9.40
C ARG A 304 9.65 9.30 -8.05
N ASP A 305 10.94 8.95 -7.95
CA ASP A 305 11.72 9.12 -6.71
C ASP A 305 11.68 10.55 -6.17
N MET A 306 12.03 11.54 -6.99
CA MET A 306 12.12 12.93 -6.52
C MET A 306 10.77 13.44 -6.00
N TYR A 307 9.69 13.09 -6.70
CA TYR A 307 8.31 13.43 -6.32
C TYR A 307 7.87 12.73 -5.02
N GLU A 308 8.08 11.41 -4.90
CA GLU A 308 7.66 10.66 -3.72
C GLU A 308 8.53 11.00 -2.49
N LEU A 309 9.80 11.37 -2.67
CA LEU A 309 10.67 11.90 -1.61
C LEU A 309 10.19 13.27 -1.10
N GLU A 310 9.84 14.20 -1.99
CA GLU A 310 9.31 15.51 -1.60
C GLU A 310 7.95 15.35 -0.90
N LEU A 311 7.07 14.44 -1.36
CA LEU A 311 5.85 14.06 -0.64
C LEU A 311 6.12 13.51 0.75
N LEU A 312 7.03 12.54 0.87
CA LEU A 312 7.39 11.93 2.15
C LEU A 312 7.90 12.99 3.13
N HIS A 313 8.79 13.87 2.67
CA HIS A 313 9.28 15.01 3.45
C HIS A 313 8.13 15.91 3.96
N GLU A 314 7.25 16.36 3.07
CA GLU A 314 6.13 17.27 3.43
C GLU A 314 5.12 16.64 4.40
N PHE A 315 4.85 15.33 4.29
CA PHE A 315 3.98 14.62 5.25
C PHE A 315 4.67 14.42 6.61
N VAL A 316 5.97 14.07 6.62
CA VAL A 316 6.75 13.88 7.86
C VAL A 316 6.92 15.18 8.63
N GLU A 317 7.27 16.28 7.95
CA GLU A 317 7.37 17.62 8.55
C GLU A 317 6.00 18.14 9.04
N SER A 318 4.91 17.78 8.36
CA SER A 318 3.54 18.04 8.83
C SER A 318 3.10 17.16 10.00
N GLY A 319 3.97 16.26 10.49
CA GLY A 319 3.68 15.32 11.58
C GLY A 319 2.66 14.24 11.21
N LYS A 320 2.37 14.04 9.92
CA LYS A 320 1.34 13.10 9.44
C LYS A 320 1.90 11.71 9.18
N PRO A 321 1.09 10.65 9.33
CA PRO A 321 1.57 9.30 9.20
C PRO A 321 1.87 8.93 7.75
N VAL A 322 2.89 8.09 7.58
CA VAL A 322 3.27 7.53 6.28
C VAL A 322 3.42 6.01 6.35
N LEU A 323 2.87 5.31 5.36
CA LEU A 323 3.01 3.87 5.17
C LEU A 323 3.61 3.56 3.81
N GLY A 324 4.78 2.93 3.77
CA GLY A 324 5.42 2.47 2.53
C GLY A 324 5.24 0.97 2.31
N VAL A 325 4.89 0.57 1.10
CA VAL A 325 4.74 -0.83 0.67
C VAL A 325 5.75 -1.14 -0.43
N CYS A 326 6.51 -2.22 -0.26
CA CYS A 326 7.58 -2.66 -1.17
C CYS A 326 8.56 -1.52 -1.50
N ARG A 327 8.51 -1.00 -2.73
CA ARG A 327 9.20 0.23 -3.16
C ARG A 327 9.07 1.39 -2.15
N GLY A 328 7.89 1.58 -1.56
CA GLY A 328 7.66 2.62 -0.55
C GLY A 328 8.49 2.44 0.72
N CYS A 329 8.79 1.19 1.12
CA CYS A 329 9.70 0.89 2.23
C CYS A 329 11.14 1.27 1.90
N GLN A 330 11.58 0.92 0.68
CA GLN A 330 12.90 1.24 0.15
C GLN A 330 13.10 2.76 0.03
N LEU A 331 12.09 3.49 -0.45
CA LEU A 331 12.13 4.94 -0.57
C LEU A 331 12.16 5.64 0.80
N ILE A 332 11.41 5.13 1.80
CA ILE A 332 11.53 5.60 3.19
C ILE A 332 12.97 5.44 3.68
N ASN A 333 13.61 4.29 3.45
CA ASN A 333 15.01 4.07 3.83
C ASN A 333 15.96 5.09 3.18
N VAL A 334 15.81 5.33 1.88
CA VAL A 334 16.61 6.27 1.10
C VAL A 334 16.40 7.72 1.54
N ALA A 335 15.16 8.13 1.85
CA ALA A 335 14.84 9.47 2.33
C ALA A 335 15.58 9.83 3.63
N PHE A 336 15.75 8.87 4.53
CA PHE A 336 16.51 9.02 5.77
C PHE A 336 18.04 8.79 5.58
N GLY A 337 18.51 8.67 4.34
CA GLY A 337 19.92 8.56 3.97
C GLY A 337 20.51 7.15 4.02
N GLY A 338 19.66 6.12 3.94
CA GLY A 338 20.09 4.73 3.73
C GLY A 338 20.37 4.42 2.26
N THR A 339 20.89 3.23 1.97
CA THR A 339 21.12 2.73 0.59
C THR A 339 20.50 1.36 0.38
N LEU A 340 20.39 0.93 -0.87
CA LEU A 340 19.77 -0.33 -1.27
C LEU A 340 20.80 -1.29 -1.90
N TYR A 341 20.48 -2.59 -1.86
CA TYR A 341 21.00 -3.55 -2.83
C TYR A 341 20.22 -3.34 -4.14
N GLN A 342 20.94 -3.27 -5.26
CA GLN A 342 20.36 -2.99 -6.57
C GLN A 342 19.73 -4.23 -7.18
N ASP A 343 20.29 -5.40 -6.89
CA ASP A 343 19.68 -6.72 -7.10
C ASP A 343 20.21 -7.70 -6.03
N ILE A 344 19.32 -8.25 -5.22
CA ILE A 344 19.60 -9.27 -4.20
C ILE A 344 20.35 -10.45 -4.79
N ALA A 345 19.98 -10.91 -6.01
CA ALA A 345 20.54 -12.12 -6.60
C ALA A 345 22.03 -11.96 -6.97
N THR A 346 22.47 -10.75 -7.37
CA THR A 346 23.89 -10.47 -7.62
C THR A 346 24.65 -9.86 -6.44
N ASP A 347 24.02 -8.96 -5.66
CA ASP A 347 24.70 -8.27 -4.57
C ASP A 347 24.80 -9.14 -3.30
N VAL A 348 23.87 -10.08 -3.10
CA VAL A 348 23.81 -10.96 -1.93
C VAL A 348 23.61 -12.43 -2.36
N PRO A 349 24.61 -13.09 -2.98
CA PRO A 349 24.45 -14.43 -3.57
C PRO A 349 24.08 -15.56 -2.59
N THR A 350 24.11 -15.30 -1.28
CA THR A 350 23.67 -16.22 -0.22
C THR A 350 22.22 -16.02 0.23
N ALA A 351 21.52 -15.01 -0.30
CA ALA A 351 20.14 -14.71 0.04
C ALA A 351 19.16 -15.74 -0.55
N GLY A 352 17.95 -15.81 0.01
CA GLY A 352 16.85 -16.54 -0.60
C GLY A 352 16.38 -15.89 -1.90
N VAL A 353 15.44 -16.55 -2.58
CA VAL A 353 14.72 -15.94 -3.70
C VAL A 353 13.63 -15.02 -3.16
N HIS A 354 13.67 -13.73 -3.52
CA HIS A 354 12.63 -12.73 -3.16
C HIS A 354 11.71 -12.35 -4.33
N VAL A 355 11.99 -12.82 -5.55
CA VAL A 355 11.06 -12.76 -6.69
C VAL A 355 11.34 -13.86 -7.72
N ASN A 356 10.28 -14.48 -8.21
CA ASN A 356 10.30 -15.56 -9.21
C ASN A 356 9.04 -15.52 -10.09
N GLU A 357 8.88 -16.54 -10.92
CA GLU A 357 7.78 -16.69 -11.88
C GLU A 357 6.40 -16.88 -11.22
N GLN A 358 6.36 -17.30 -9.94
CA GLN A 358 5.13 -17.36 -9.16
C GLN A 358 4.64 -15.97 -8.73
N TYR A 359 5.48 -14.92 -8.84
CA TYR A 359 5.13 -13.52 -8.60
C TYR A 359 4.31 -13.31 -7.31
N ASP A 360 3.06 -12.87 -7.41
CA ASP A 360 2.16 -12.58 -6.27
C ASP A 360 1.79 -13.82 -5.43
N GLN A 361 2.16 -15.02 -5.88
CA GLN A 361 2.05 -16.30 -5.14
C GLN A 361 3.35 -16.71 -4.44
N HIS A 362 4.49 -16.05 -4.69
CA HIS A 362 5.76 -16.35 -4.01
C HIS A 362 5.74 -15.99 -2.53
N ARG A 363 6.29 -16.85 -1.67
CA ARG A 363 6.24 -16.74 -0.21
C ARG A 363 7.60 -16.97 0.44
N HIS A 364 7.85 -16.27 1.55
CA HIS A 364 8.98 -16.54 2.44
C HIS A 364 8.61 -16.23 3.89
N ALA A 365 9.44 -16.72 4.83
CA ALA A 365 9.25 -16.49 6.25
C ALA A 365 10.00 -15.24 6.72
N ILE A 366 9.33 -14.43 7.53
CA ILE A 366 9.94 -13.29 8.24
C ILE A 366 9.93 -13.52 9.75
N GLN A 367 10.76 -12.78 10.46
CA GLN A 367 10.83 -12.75 11.92
C GLN A 367 10.86 -11.32 12.44
N PHE A 368 10.20 -11.10 13.58
CA PHE A 368 10.20 -9.81 14.28
C PHE A 368 11.31 -9.80 15.33
N PRO A 369 12.31 -8.88 15.26
CA PRO A 369 13.35 -8.76 16.27
C PRO A 369 12.78 -8.52 17.67
N GLU A 370 13.49 -8.98 18.71
CA GLU A 370 13.10 -8.70 20.07
C GLU A 370 13.11 -7.19 20.35
N GLY A 371 12.07 -6.69 21.03
CA GLY A 371 11.88 -5.26 21.27
C GLY A 371 11.35 -4.45 20.07
N SER A 372 11.13 -5.06 18.90
CA SER A 372 10.47 -4.35 17.79
C SER A 372 9.01 -4.02 18.11
N THR A 373 8.50 -2.94 17.53
CA THR A 373 7.08 -2.57 17.67
C THR A 373 6.19 -3.65 17.06
N PHE A 374 6.63 -4.26 15.95
CA PHE A 374 5.93 -5.34 15.27
C PHE A 374 5.82 -6.60 16.13
N ALA A 375 6.83 -6.94 16.95
CA ALA A 375 6.76 -8.06 17.90
C ALA A 375 5.67 -7.89 18.99
N SER A 376 5.18 -6.66 19.19
CA SER A 376 4.06 -6.32 20.07
C SER A 376 2.75 -6.09 19.29
N LEU A 377 2.82 -5.53 18.08
CA LEU A 377 1.67 -5.32 17.19
C LEU A 377 1.05 -6.64 16.72
N PHE A 378 1.89 -7.63 16.41
CA PHE A 378 1.53 -9.00 16.04
C PHE A 378 1.75 -9.94 17.22
N ALA A 379 1.22 -9.57 18.40
CA ALA A 379 1.40 -10.33 19.64
C ALA A 379 1.01 -11.81 19.48
N GLY A 380 1.87 -12.70 19.97
CA GLY A 380 1.74 -14.16 19.80
C GLY A 380 2.45 -14.72 18.56
N GLN A 381 2.86 -13.87 17.62
CA GLN A 381 3.67 -14.25 16.46
C GLN A 381 5.09 -13.69 16.60
N ARG A 382 6.10 -14.56 16.50
CA ARG A 382 7.53 -14.17 16.41
C ARG A 382 8.10 -14.37 15.01
N LYS A 383 7.47 -15.26 14.25
CA LYS A 383 7.69 -15.50 12.82
C LYS A 383 6.33 -15.49 12.12
N ALA A 384 6.32 -15.11 10.85
CA ALA A 384 5.15 -15.14 9.99
C ALA A 384 5.56 -15.45 8.55
N ILE A 385 4.62 -15.86 7.70
CA ILE A 385 4.83 -15.96 6.25
C ILE A 385 4.24 -14.72 5.59
N VAL A 386 4.94 -14.18 4.59
CA VAL A 386 4.48 -13.07 3.75
C VAL A 386 4.73 -13.37 2.28
N ASN A 387 4.12 -12.57 1.41
CA ASN A 387 4.39 -12.57 -0.01
C ASN A 387 5.66 -11.77 -0.35
N SER A 388 6.34 -12.10 -1.45
CA SER A 388 7.59 -11.45 -1.83
C SER A 388 7.67 -11.30 -3.35
N ILE A 389 7.74 -10.05 -3.84
CA ILE A 389 7.93 -9.70 -5.26
C ILE A 389 8.91 -8.55 -5.43
N HIS A 390 10.11 -8.68 -4.84
CA HIS A 390 11.14 -7.66 -4.92
C HIS A 390 12.51 -8.26 -5.22
N HIS A 391 13.31 -7.51 -5.96
CA HIS A 391 14.73 -7.80 -6.21
C HIS A 391 15.66 -6.75 -5.61
N GLN A 392 15.17 -5.55 -5.31
CA GLN A 392 15.86 -4.58 -4.43
C GLN A 392 15.54 -4.86 -2.95
N ALA A 393 16.48 -4.52 -2.06
CA ALA A 393 16.31 -4.57 -0.60
C ALA A 393 17.14 -3.49 0.10
N VAL A 394 16.86 -3.20 1.37
CA VAL A 394 17.68 -2.27 2.16
C VAL A 394 19.07 -2.88 2.45
N LYS A 395 20.12 -2.12 2.14
CA LYS A 395 21.54 -2.46 2.33
C LYS A 395 22.11 -1.76 3.56
N ASN A 396 22.06 -0.43 3.55
CA ASN A 396 22.39 0.40 4.70
C ASN A 396 21.11 1.05 5.23
N LEU A 397 20.85 0.91 6.53
CA LEU A 397 19.68 1.48 7.18
C LEU A 397 19.84 3.01 7.34
N GLY A 398 18.79 3.76 6.98
CA GLY A 398 18.74 5.22 7.12
C GLY A 398 18.78 5.72 8.57
N ARG A 399 19.10 7.00 8.74
CA ARG A 399 19.18 7.66 10.05
C ARG A 399 17.84 7.65 10.76
N ASP A 400 17.87 7.49 12.08
CA ASP A 400 16.69 7.41 12.92
C ASP A 400 15.64 6.35 12.56
N LEU A 401 15.98 5.40 11.68
CA LEU A 401 15.20 4.20 11.48
C LEU A 401 15.53 3.11 12.49
N SER A 402 14.61 2.16 12.64
CA SER A 402 14.78 0.86 13.32
C SER A 402 14.18 -0.25 12.47
N ILE A 403 14.79 -1.43 12.51
CA ILE A 403 14.29 -2.63 11.82
C ILE A 403 13.12 -3.20 12.63
N GLU A 404 12.01 -3.45 11.94
CA GLU A 404 10.77 -3.99 12.54
C GLU A 404 10.57 -5.48 12.21
N ALA A 405 11.06 -5.92 11.04
CA ALA A 405 11.07 -7.30 10.58
C ALA A 405 12.30 -7.58 9.70
N VAL A 406 12.76 -8.83 9.68
CA VAL A 406 13.76 -9.34 8.72
C VAL A 406 13.31 -10.67 8.13
N SER A 407 13.78 -11.00 6.93
CA SER A 407 13.71 -12.34 6.36
C SER A 407 14.35 -13.34 7.31
N ALA A 408 13.67 -14.45 7.59
CA ALA A 408 14.12 -15.45 8.55
C ALA A 408 15.19 -16.40 8.00
N GLY A 409 15.43 -16.39 6.68
CA GLY A 409 16.43 -17.24 6.01
C GLY A 409 17.79 -16.58 5.85
N ASP A 410 17.81 -15.31 5.48
CA ASP A 410 19.01 -14.55 5.08
C ASP A 410 19.22 -13.24 5.86
N GLY A 411 18.24 -12.81 6.64
CA GLY A 411 18.34 -11.60 7.47
C GLY A 411 18.15 -10.28 6.71
N LEU A 412 17.74 -10.30 5.43
CA LEU A 412 17.39 -9.06 4.72
C LEU A 412 16.27 -8.30 5.43
N VAL A 413 16.32 -6.96 5.36
CA VAL A 413 15.38 -6.09 6.09
C VAL A 413 14.04 -6.04 5.38
N GLU A 414 12.99 -6.47 6.08
CA GLU A 414 11.64 -6.62 5.56
C GLU A 414 10.66 -5.55 6.07
N ALA A 415 10.98 -4.87 7.18
CA ALA A 415 10.24 -3.70 7.62
C ALA A 415 11.12 -2.72 8.39
N VAL A 416 10.79 -1.42 8.25
CA VAL A 416 11.48 -0.31 8.93
C VAL A 416 10.47 0.64 9.58
N ARG A 417 10.89 1.32 10.65
CA ARG A 417 10.14 2.41 11.32
C ARG A 417 11.04 3.60 11.58
N HIS A 418 10.57 4.82 11.34
CA HIS A 418 11.23 6.03 11.83
C HIS A 418 10.92 6.26 13.32
N ARG A 419 11.96 6.39 14.14
CA ARG A 419 11.87 6.49 15.61
C ARG A 419 11.37 7.84 16.12
N ARG A 420 11.32 8.88 15.26
CA ARG A 420 10.94 10.26 15.65
C ARG A 420 9.56 10.70 15.20
N SER A 421 8.83 9.87 14.45
CA SER A 421 7.45 10.14 14.00
C SER A 421 6.48 9.16 14.64
N PRO A 422 5.24 9.54 14.97
CA PRO A 422 4.26 8.62 15.55
C PRO A 422 4.02 7.37 14.68
N PHE A 423 3.96 7.55 13.37
CA PHE A 423 3.87 6.46 12.41
C PHE A 423 4.51 6.84 11.07
N VAL A 424 5.76 6.43 10.85
CA VAL A 424 6.35 6.33 9.51
C VAL A 424 6.96 4.95 9.43
N VAL A 425 6.34 4.09 8.62
CA VAL A 425 6.62 2.65 8.59
C VAL A 425 6.71 2.17 7.15
N GLY A 426 7.71 1.37 6.84
CA GLY A 426 7.82 0.64 5.57
C GLY A 426 7.71 -0.87 5.79
N VAL A 427 7.03 -1.58 4.90
CA VAL A 427 7.06 -3.04 4.78
C VAL A 427 7.44 -3.43 3.34
N GLN A 428 8.25 -4.46 3.18
CA GLN A 428 8.83 -4.86 1.89
C GLN A 428 7.94 -5.85 1.12
N TRP A 429 7.10 -6.61 1.83
CA TRP A 429 6.01 -7.42 1.27
C TRP A 429 4.80 -6.56 0.84
N HIS A 430 3.77 -7.20 0.29
CA HIS A 430 2.55 -6.55 -0.23
C HIS A 430 1.29 -6.98 0.56
N PRO A 431 0.94 -6.27 1.66
CA PRO A 431 -0.29 -6.49 2.44
C PRO A 431 -1.60 -6.54 1.64
N GLU A 432 -1.62 -5.96 0.45
CA GLU A 432 -2.79 -5.74 -0.40
C GLU A 432 -3.15 -6.92 -1.31
N PHE A 433 -2.27 -7.91 -1.48
CA PHE A 433 -2.54 -9.08 -2.34
C PHE A 433 -3.27 -10.22 -1.63
N HIS A 434 -3.46 -10.17 -0.31
CA HIS A 434 -4.12 -11.23 0.45
C HIS A 434 -5.18 -10.70 1.41
N ARG A 435 -6.17 -11.54 1.71
CA ARG A 435 -7.26 -11.20 2.63
C ARG A 435 -6.80 -11.34 4.08
N ALA A 436 -7.25 -10.41 4.92
CA ALA A 436 -7.16 -10.51 6.37
C ALA A 436 -7.81 -11.80 6.89
N GLY A 437 -7.33 -12.34 8.01
CA GLY A 437 -7.82 -13.59 8.60
C GLY A 437 -7.51 -14.88 7.84
N GLY A 438 -6.70 -14.85 6.76
CA GLY A 438 -6.18 -16.07 6.13
C GLY A 438 -5.23 -16.85 7.06
N PRO A 439 -5.22 -18.19 7.04
CA PRO A 439 -4.44 -19.00 7.99
C PRO A 439 -2.94 -19.05 7.67
N GLU A 440 -2.53 -18.70 6.44
CA GLU A 440 -1.18 -18.90 5.94
C GLU A 440 -0.29 -17.66 6.06
N LEU A 441 -0.83 -16.47 5.75
CA LEU A 441 -0.08 -15.22 5.65
C LEU A 441 -0.33 -14.28 6.82
N LEU A 442 0.62 -13.40 7.10
CA LEU A 442 0.50 -12.37 8.12
C LEU A 442 -0.73 -11.50 7.88
N ASP A 443 -1.69 -11.54 8.82
CA ASP A 443 -2.82 -10.61 8.81
C ASP A 443 -2.31 -9.19 9.10
N CYS A 444 -2.26 -8.36 8.06
CA CYS A 444 -1.78 -6.98 8.14
C CYS A 444 -2.86 -6.00 8.64
N THR A 445 -4.03 -6.47 9.09
CA THR A 445 -5.05 -5.64 9.76
C THR A 445 -4.48 -4.74 10.87
N PRO A 446 -3.66 -5.23 11.82
CA PRO A 446 -3.12 -4.38 12.88
C PRO A 446 -2.22 -3.24 12.38
N LEU A 447 -1.52 -3.45 11.25
CA LEU A 447 -0.68 -2.44 10.60
C LEU A 447 -1.54 -1.33 10.02
N LEU A 448 -2.56 -1.69 9.21
CA LEU A 448 -3.49 -0.72 8.61
C LEU A 448 -4.27 0.04 9.69
N ASP A 449 -4.80 -0.65 10.71
CA ASP A 449 -5.53 0.00 11.80
C ASP A 449 -4.66 0.94 12.62
N THR A 450 -3.36 0.67 12.75
CA THR A 450 -2.43 1.55 13.48
C THR A 450 -2.03 2.77 12.64
N PHE A 451 -1.84 2.61 11.33
CA PHE A 451 -1.70 3.72 10.39
C PHE A 451 -2.93 4.65 10.43
N LEU A 452 -4.13 4.10 10.29
CA LEU A 452 -5.38 4.87 10.29
C LEU A 452 -5.74 5.41 11.68
N ARG A 453 -5.27 4.82 12.77
CA ARG A 453 -5.37 5.40 14.11
C ARG A 453 -4.49 6.65 14.21
N SER A 454 -3.22 6.55 13.82
CA SER A 454 -2.32 7.70 13.78
C SER A 454 -2.88 8.83 12.91
N ALA A 455 -3.50 8.51 11.77
CA ALA A 455 -4.11 9.51 10.87
C ALA A 455 -5.30 10.26 11.51
N ARG A 456 -6.02 9.63 12.44
CA ARG A 456 -7.08 10.30 13.23
C ARG A 456 -6.48 11.17 14.34
N GLU A 457 -5.37 10.74 14.93
CA GLU A 457 -4.69 11.43 16.05
C GLU A 457 -3.90 12.66 15.60
N THR A 458 -3.34 12.65 14.38
CA THR A 458 -2.58 13.78 13.79
C THR A 458 -3.43 14.67 12.87
N ARG A 459 -4.75 14.62 13.01
CA ARG A 459 -5.70 15.40 12.22
C ARG A 459 -5.99 16.73 12.90
N PHE A 460 -5.68 17.83 12.20
CA PHE A 460 -5.90 19.21 12.65
C PHE A 460 -6.67 20.00 11.58
#